data_AF-A0A495NZD6-F1
#
_entry.id   AF-A0A495NZD6-F1
#
_cell.length_a   1.000
_cell.length_b   1.000
_cell.length_c   1.000
_cell.angle_alpha   90.00
_cell.angle_beta   90.00
_cell.angle_gamma   90.00
#
_symmetry.space_group_name_H-M   'P 1'
#
loop_
_entity.id
_entity.type
_entity.pdbx_description
1 polymer ?
#
loop_
_entity_poly.entity_id
_entity_poly.type
_entity_poly.pdbx_seq_one_letter_code
_entity_poly.pdbx_strand_id
1 'polypeptide(L)'
;MYENLNKLIDINLDLLSRKEDHSEFFFDFINLEKQKFRQSGEHIQAERLAENMEEKGLITIDQELAILSEFGYSVVKIGGWSQYLKAKLEEKMKIESDTQEKEKLEIDNLKLQKENLEYQKSIRAKEEQIQTLTRDNLRLGNWDIRFRWYIAIITFVIGFIIKYFVENQ
;
A
#
# COMPACT_ATOMS: atom_id res chain seq x y z
N MET A 1 30.59 -19.47 -7.32
CA MET A 1 31.91 -18.86 -7.08
C MET A 1 31.85 -17.61 -6.17
N TYR A 2 30.78 -17.43 -5.37
CA TYR A 2 30.55 -16.26 -4.51
C TYR A 2 30.21 -16.60 -3.05
N GLU A 3 30.15 -17.89 -2.67
CA GLU A 3 29.63 -18.33 -1.36
C GLU A 3 30.46 -17.85 -0.15
N ASN A 4 31.71 -17.46 -0.39
CA ASN A 4 32.62 -17.04 0.68
C ASN A 4 33.09 -15.59 0.57
N LEU A 5 32.69 -14.84 -0.47
CA LEU A 5 33.13 -13.44 -0.63
C LEU A 5 32.63 -12.57 0.52
N ASN A 6 31.35 -12.70 0.89
CA ASN A 6 30.79 -11.92 2.00
C ASN A 6 31.50 -12.23 3.33
N LYS A 7 31.87 -13.50 3.57
CA LYS A 7 32.63 -13.90 4.75
C LYS A 7 34.04 -13.29 4.75
N LEU A 8 34.71 -13.28 3.59
CA LEU A 8 36.02 -12.64 3.44
C LEU A 8 35.93 -11.12 3.70
N ILE A 9 34.90 -10.47 3.17
CA ILE A 9 34.63 -9.05 3.43
C ILE A 9 34.42 -8.82 4.93
N ASP A 10 33.60 -9.64 5.59
CA ASP A 10 33.34 -9.52 7.03
C ASP A 10 34.62 -9.65 7.86
N ILE A 11 35.46 -10.66 7.56
CA ILE A 11 36.74 -10.88 8.25
C ILE A 11 37.67 -9.68 8.10
N ASN A 12 37.78 -9.15 6.88
CA ASN A 12 38.73 -8.06 6.60
C ASN A 12 38.21 -6.69 7.06
N LEU A 13 36.89 -6.47 7.06
CA LEU A 13 36.28 -5.32 7.70
C LEU A 13 36.49 -5.32 9.22
N ASP A 14 36.34 -6.47 9.87
CA ASP A 14 36.62 -6.61 11.29
C ASP A 14 38.11 -6.35 11.58
N LEU A 15 39.02 -6.87 10.74
CA LEU A 15 40.45 -6.57 10.83
C LEU A 15 40.74 -5.07 10.74
N LEU A 16 40.21 -4.38 9.72
CA LEU A 16 40.41 -2.94 9.54
C LEU A 16 39.84 -2.15 10.72
N SER A 17 38.66 -2.53 11.23
CA SER A 17 38.01 -1.83 12.34
C SER A 17 38.79 -1.88 13.65
N ARG A 18 39.61 -2.93 13.84
CA ARG A 18 40.40 -3.14 15.07
C ARG A 18 41.75 -2.43 15.06
N LYS A 19 42.21 -1.97 13.90
CA LYS A 19 43.45 -1.21 13.78
C LYS A 19 43.25 0.25 14.17
N GLU A 20 44.26 0.85 14.80
CA GLU A 20 44.24 2.26 15.21
C GLU A 20 44.03 3.20 14.02
N ASP A 21 44.71 2.93 12.89
CA ASP A 21 44.62 3.75 11.68
C ASP A 21 43.52 3.32 10.71
N HIS A 22 42.69 2.35 11.10
CA HIS A 22 41.64 1.75 10.27
C HIS A 22 42.06 1.38 8.83
N SER A 23 43.35 1.06 8.65
CA SER A 23 43.96 0.82 7.36
C SER A 23 44.91 -0.38 7.39
N GLU A 24 45.01 -1.08 6.27
CA GLU A 24 45.91 -2.22 6.10
C GLU A 24 46.28 -2.38 4.63
N PHE A 25 47.48 -2.87 4.35
CA PHE A 25 47.84 -3.26 2.99
C PHE A 25 46.95 -4.41 2.53
N PHE A 26 46.36 -4.34 1.34
CA PHE A 26 45.46 -5.43 0.92
C PHE A 26 46.18 -6.79 0.83
N PHE A 27 47.50 -6.82 0.63
CA PHE A 27 48.30 -8.06 0.71
C PHE A 27 48.33 -8.70 2.10
N ASP A 28 48.10 -7.92 3.15
CA ASP A 28 48.00 -8.36 4.54
C ASP A 28 46.56 -8.73 4.94
N PHE A 29 45.61 -8.67 4.01
CA PHE A 29 44.27 -9.21 4.21
C PHE A 29 44.31 -10.70 4.52
N ILE A 30 43.26 -11.14 5.20
CA ILE A 30 43.11 -12.48 5.74
C ILE A 30 42.16 -13.31 4.88
N ASN A 31 42.57 -14.53 4.57
CA ASN A 31 41.75 -15.52 3.87
C ASN A 31 40.83 -16.28 4.84
N LEU A 32 40.03 -17.24 4.34
CA LEU A 32 39.09 -18.01 5.18
C LEU A 32 39.78 -18.87 6.25
N GLU A 33 41.04 -19.25 6.02
CA GLU A 33 41.85 -20.04 6.94
C GLU A 33 42.56 -19.18 8.01
N LYS A 34 42.25 -17.88 8.04
CA LYS A 34 42.87 -16.88 8.92
C LYS A 34 44.35 -16.64 8.63
N GLN A 35 44.82 -16.97 7.42
CA GLN A 35 46.18 -16.70 6.96
C GLN A 35 46.22 -15.43 6.12
N LYS A 36 47.34 -14.71 6.18
CA LYS A 36 47.54 -13.53 5.33
C LYS A 36 47.74 -13.95 3.88
N PHE A 37 47.15 -13.24 2.92
CA PHE A 37 47.35 -13.55 1.49
C PHE A 37 48.82 -13.48 1.05
N ARG A 38 49.63 -12.61 1.67
CA ARG A 38 51.09 -12.56 1.50
C ARG A 38 51.79 -13.89 1.84
N GLN A 39 51.26 -14.65 2.79
CA GLN A 39 51.85 -15.93 3.22
C GLN A 39 51.39 -17.10 2.35
N SER A 40 50.17 -17.04 1.81
CA SER A 40 49.63 -18.07 0.91
C SER A 40 50.06 -17.89 -0.56
N GLY A 41 50.69 -16.76 -0.91
CA GLY A 41 51.08 -16.45 -2.29
C GLY A 41 49.90 -16.06 -3.19
N GLU A 42 48.75 -15.77 -2.59
CA GLU A 42 47.47 -15.52 -3.27
C GLU A 42 47.24 -14.03 -3.54
N HIS A 43 48.27 -13.34 -4.04
CA HIS A 43 48.25 -11.88 -4.25
C HIS A 43 47.08 -11.39 -5.13
N ILE A 44 46.74 -12.14 -6.18
CA ILE A 44 45.62 -11.82 -7.08
C ILE A 44 44.27 -11.87 -6.34
N GLN A 45 44.11 -12.75 -5.36
CA GLN A 45 42.86 -12.86 -4.60
C GLN A 45 42.70 -11.69 -3.62
N ALA A 46 43.80 -11.24 -3.04
CA ALA A 46 43.85 -10.08 -2.15
C ALA A 46 43.44 -8.79 -2.89
N GLU A 47 44.03 -8.56 -4.07
CA GLU A 47 43.71 -7.42 -4.93
C GLU A 47 42.22 -7.44 -5.33
N ARG A 48 41.73 -8.58 -5.85
CA ARG A 48 40.31 -8.73 -6.21
C ARG A 48 39.37 -8.51 -5.03
N LEU A 49 39.76 -8.92 -3.82
CA LEU A 49 38.95 -8.69 -2.62
C LEU A 49 38.89 -7.20 -2.28
N ALA A 50 40.03 -6.50 -2.34
CA ALA A 50 40.09 -5.06 -2.11
C ALA A 50 39.26 -4.29 -3.14
N GLU A 51 39.41 -4.58 -4.43
CA GLU A 51 38.58 -4.00 -5.50
C GLU A 51 37.08 -4.22 -5.23
N ASN A 52 36.69 -5.45 -4.84
CA ASN A 52 35.30 -5.74 -4.49
C ASN A 52 34.80 -4.95 -3.27
N MET A 53 35.67 -4.69 -2.30
CA MET A 53 35.32 -3.91 -1.11
C MET A 53 35.22 -2.41 -1.46
N GLU A 54 36.09 -1.92 -2.34
CA GLU A 54 36.06 -0.54 -2.84
C GLU A 54 34.83 -0.27 -3.72
N GLU A 55 34.49 -1.16 -4.65
CA GLU A 55 33.27 -1.06 -5.46
C GLU A 55 32.00 -1.01 -4.62
N LYS A 56 32.02 -1.65 -3.44
CA LYS A 56 30.93 -1.63 -2.46
C LYS A 56 30.97 -0.39 -1.57
N GLY A 57 31.95 0.49 -1.75
CA GLY A 57 32.18 1.70 -0.96
C GLY A 57 32.63 1.40 0.47
N LEU A 58 33.06 0.19 0.78
CA LEU A 58 33.43 -0.23 2.14
C LEU A 58 34.81 0.26 2.56
N ILE A 59 35.70 0.39 1.58
CA ILE A 59 37.05 0.91 1.74
C ILE A 59 37.36 1.88 0.61
N THR A 60 38.44 2.62 0.76
CA THR A 60 39.11 3.39 -0.30
C THR A 60 40.53 2.86 -0.45
N ILE A 61 40.98 2.64 -1.69
CA ILE A 61 42.33 2.16 -1.95
C ILE A 61 43.24 3.33 -2.30
N ASP A 62 44.31 3.51 -1.53
CA ASP A 62 45.42 4.41 -1.87
C ASP A 62 46.68 3.58 -2.14
N GLN A 63 47.02 3.43 -3.43
CA GLN A 63 48.06 2.53 -3.92
C GLN A 63 47.83 1.07 -3.50
N GLU A 64 48.44 0.66 -2.38
CA GLU A 64 48.34 -0.68 -1.82
C GLU A 64 47.59 -0.72 -0.48
N LEU A 65 47.24 0.46 0.05
CA LEU A 65 46.65 0.64 1.36
C LEU A 65 45.13 0.69 1.23
N ALA A 66 44.44 -0.26 1.87
CA ALA A 66 43.01 -0.23 2.04
C ALA A 66 42.66 0.54 3.31
N ILE A 67 41.91 1.63 3.16
CA ILE A 67 41.46 2.48 4.26
C ILE A 67 39.96 2.28 4.44
N LEU A 68 39.50 2.05 5.67
CA LEU A 68 38.08 1.89 5.96
C LEU A 68 37.32 3.19 5.69
N SER A 69 36.24 3.12 4.90
CA SER A 69 35.39 4.28 4.63
C SER A 69 34.38 4.53 5.77
N GLU A 70 33.75 5.71 5.79
CA GLU A 70 32.65 5.99 6.72
C GLU A 70 31.50 4.97 6.57
N PHE A 71 31.18 4.59 5.33
CA PHE A 71 30.19 3.57 5.05
C PHE A 71 30.63 2.20 5.58
N GLY A 72 31.89 1.80 5.35
CA GLY A 72 32.46 0.57 5.90
C GLY A 72 32.36 0.53 7.43
N TYR A 73 32.64 1.65 8.10
CA TYR A 73 32.49 1.77 9.55
C TYR A 73 31.04 1.58 10.01
N SER A 74 30.07 2.15 9.29
CA SER A 74 28.65 1.93 9.57
C SER A 74 28.24 0.46 9.42
N VAL A 75 28.76 -0.22 8.40
CA VAL A 75 28.51 -1.64 8.12
C VAL A 75 29.09 -2.52 9.23
N VAL A 76 30.30 -2.22 9.71
CA VAL A 76 30.90 -2.90 10.85
C VAL A 76 30.03 -2.76 12.10
N LYS A 77 29.52 -1.55 12.40
CA LYS A 77 28.62 -1.32 13.55
C LYS A 77 27.32 -2.12 13.50
N ILE A 78 26.81 -2.39 12.30
CA ILE A 78 25.60 -3.20 12.07
C ILE A 78 25.87 -4.70 12.27
N GLY A 79 27.14 -5.10 12.43
CA GLY A 79 27.56 -6.50 12.60
C GLY A 79 28.18 -7.10 11.34
N GLY A 80 28.63 -6.27 10.40
CA GLY A 80 29.31 -6.67 9.18
C GLY A 80 28.45 -6.59 7.92
N TRP A 81 29.09 -6.86 6.79
CA TRP A 81 28.52 -6.83 5.45
C TRP A 81 27.39 -7.86 5.29
N SER A 82 27.56 -9.08 5.80
CA SER A 82 26.52 -10.10 5.73
C SER A 82 25.24 -9.67 6.46
N GLN A 83 25.38 -8.99 7.60
CA GLN A 83 24.24 -8.52 8.39
C GLN A 83 23.56 -7.31 7.73
N TYR A 84 24.36 -6.39 7.18
CA TYR A 84 23.84 -5.29 6.38
C TYR A 84 23.02 -5.78 5.17
N LEU A 85 23.51 -6.80 4.44
CA LEU A 85 22.78 -7.38 3.31
C LEU A 85 21.44 -7.99 3.73
N LYS A 86 21.39 -8.68 4.88
CA LYS A 86 20.15 -9.21 5.44
C LYS A 86 19.17 -8.10 5.79
N ALA A 87 19.62 -7.09 6.54
CA ALA A 87 18.78 -5.95 6.92
C ALA A 87 18.21 -5.23 5.70
N LYS A 88 19.03 -5.02 4.66
CA LYS A 88 18.60 -4.40 3.40
C LYS A 88 17.59 -5.25 2.63
N LEU A 89 17.72 -6.58 2.69
CA LEU A 89 16.77 -7.49 2.06
C LEU A 89 15.43 -7.51 2.80
N GLU A 90 15.47 -7.56 4.14
CA GLU A 90 14.28 -7.45 4.99
C GLU A 90 13.55 -6.13 4.78
N GLU A 91 14.28 -5.01 4.69
CA GLU A 91 13.71 -3.69 4.39
C GLU A 91 13.02 -3.67 3.03
N LYS A 92 13.65 -4.23 1.99
CA LYS A 92 13.04 -4.35 0.66
C LYS A 92 11.77 -5.19 0.69
N MET A 93 11.79 -6.34 1.35
CA MET A 93 10.60 -7.20 1.47
C MET A 93 9.47 -6.49 2.22
N LYS A 94 9.81 -5.72 3.25
CA LYS A 94 8.82 -4.93 3.99
C LYS A 94 8.21 -3.83 3.11
N ILE A 95 9.02 -3.08 2.37
CA ILE A 95 8.53 -2.05 1.44
C ILE A 95 7.61 -2.67 0.39
N GLU A 96 7.98 -3.83 -0.16
CA GLU A 96 7.17 -4.54 -1.15
C GLU A 96 5.84 -5.01 -0.55
N SER A 97 5.86 -5.58 0.65
CA SER A 97 4.65 -5.96 1.40
C SER A 97 3.75 -4.76 1.69
N ASP A 98 4.31 -3.67 2.19
CA ASP A 98 3.56 -2.44 2.50
C ASP A 98 2.96 -1.82 1.22
N THR A 99 3.65 -1.97 0.08
CA THR A 99 3.14 -1.49 -1.23
C THR A 99 1.98 -2.35 -1.70
N GLN A 100 2.09 -3.68 -1.62
CA GLN A 100 0.99 -4.59 -1.95
C GLN A 100 -0.24 -4.38 -1.06
N GLU A 101 -0.03 -4.10 0.23
CA GLU A 101 -1.12 -3.78 1.15
C GLU A 101 -1.80 -2.47 0.77
N LYS A 102 -1.04 -1.43 0.44
CA LYS A 102 -1.59 -0.15 -0.05
C LYS A 102 -2.41 -0.33 -1.32
N GLU A 103 -1.90 -1.06 -2.31
CA GLU A 103 -2.62 -1.34 -3.55
C GLU A 103 -3.94 -2.07 -3.29
N LYS A 104 -3.93 -3.06 -2.38
CA LYS A 104 -5.14 -3.78 -1.98
C LYS A 104 -6.16 -2.84 -1.32
N LEU A 105 -5.71 -1.98 -0.39
CA LEU A 105 -6.57 -1.02 0.28
C LEU A 105 -7.15 0.01 -0.69
N GLU A 106 -6.39 0.45 -1.69
CA GLU A 106 -6.88 1.35 -2.74
C GLU A 106 -7.98 0.68 -3.58
N ILE A 107 -7.78 -0.58 -3.99
CA ILE A 107 -8.78 -1.35 -4.73
C ILE A 107 -10.06 -1.51 -3.91
N ASP A 108 -9.95 -1.85 -2.63
CA ASP A 108 -11.10 -2.04 -1.76
C ASP A 108 -11.83 -0.71 -1.49
N ASN A 109 -11.10 0.40 -1.37
CA ASN A 109 -11.70 1.74 -1.26
C ASN A 109 -12.49 2.09 -2.53
N LEU A 110 -11.94 1.84 -3.72
CA LEU A 110 -12.64 2.07 -4.99
C LEU A 110 -13.91 1.22 -5.11
N LYS A 111 -13.88 -0.04 -4.66
CA LYS A 111 -15.07 -0.90 -4.60
C LYS A 111 -16.13 -0.32 -3.68
N LEU A 112 -15.75 0.08 -2.46
CA LEU A 112 -16.68 0.68 -1.50
C LEU A 112 -17.28 1.99 -2.02
N GLN A 113 -16.50 2.82 -2.70
CA GLN A 113 -17.02 4.04 -3.35
C GLN A 113 -18.05 3.71 -4.43
N LYS A 114 -17.78 2.70 -5.26
CA LYS A 114 -18.72 2.24 -6.28
C LYS A 114 -20.02 1.72 -5.65
N GLU A 115 -19.92 0.86 -4.64
CA GLU A 115 -21.08 0.31 -3.93
C GLU A 115 -21.91 1.41 -3.26
N ASN A 116 -21.26 2.41 -2.66
CA ASN A 116 -21.93 3.55 -2.06
C ASN A 116 -22.68 4.40 -3.11
N LEU A 117 -22.07 4.63 -4.29
CA LEU A 117 -22.74 5.32 -5.39
C LEU A 117 -23.97 4.55 -5.91
N GLU A 118 -23.88 3.23 -6.03
CA GLU A 118 -25.01 2.38 -6.42
C GLU A 118 -26.12 2.41 -5.36
N TYR A 119 -25.74 2.34 -4.08
CA TYR A 119 -26.69 2.45 -2.98
C TYR A 119 -27.41 3.80 -2.97
N GLN A 120 -26.68 4.91 -3.16
CA GLN A 120 -27.28 6.25 -3.27
C GLN A 120 -28.26 6.36 -4.45
N LYS A 121 -27.93 5.77 -5.61
CA LYS A 121 -28.87 5.72 -6.75
C LYS A 121 -30.14 4.96 -6.38
N SER A 122 -30.01 3.84 -5.67
CA SER A 122 -31.16 3.06 -5.22
C SER A 122 -32.05 3.84 -4.23
N ILE A 123 -31.45 4.65 -3.35
CA ILE A 123 -32.19 5.52 -2.43
C ILE A 123 -32.99 6.55 -3.23
N ARG A 124 -32.36 7.26 -4.17
CA ARG A 124 -33.06 8.27 -4.98
C ARG A 124 -34.22 7.67 -5.76
N ALA A 125 -34.04 6.50 -6.36
CA ALA A 125 -35.11 5.81 -7.08
C ALA A 125 -36.29 5.47 -6.15
N LYS A 126 -36.02 5.04 -4.91
CA LYS A 126 -37.07 4.78 -3.91
C LYS A 126 -37.75 6.07 -3.45
N GLU A 127 -37.02 7.16 -3.27
CA GLU A 127 -37.58 8.47 -2.93
C GLU A 127 -38.52 8.97 -4.03
N GLU A 128 -38.14 8.84 -5.30
CA GLU A 128 -38.98 9.19 -6.45
C GLU A 128 -40.26 8.34 -6.49
N GLN A 129 -40.16 7.04 -6.18
CA GLN A 129 -41.33 6.17 -6.05
C GLN A 129 -42.25 6.62 -4.91
N ILE A 130 -41.69 6.93 -3.74
CA ILE A 130 -42.46 7.43 -2.59
C ILE A 130 -43.16 8.74 -2.95
N GLN A 131 -42.48 9.68 -3.61
CA GLN A 131 -43.08 10.94 -4.05
C GLN A 131 -44.23 10.72 -5.04
N THR A 132 -44.04 9.81 -5.99
CA THR A 132 -45.08 9.47 -6.98
C THR A 132 -46.30 8.86 -6.31
N LEU A 133 -46.11 7.86 -5.44
CA LEU A 133 -47.19 7.23 -4.68
C LEU A 133 -47.89 8.23 -3.74
N THR A 134 -47.14 9.14 -3.13
CA THR A 134 -47.70 10.20 -2.29
C THR A 134 -48.58 11.14 -3.12
N ARG A 135 -48.11 11.54 -4.30
CA ARG A 135 -48.88 12.38 -5.23
C ARG A 135 -50.16 11.67 -5.67
N ASP A 136 -50.09 10.39 -6.00
CA ASP A 136 -51.26 9.61 -6.43
C ASP A 136 -52.26 9.41 -5.28
N ASN A 137 -51.79 9.13 -4.07
CA ASN A 137 -52.66 9.07 -2.88
C ASN A 137 -53.37 10.41 -2.62
N LEU A 138 -52.68 11.54 -2.74
CA LEU A 138 -53.31 12.87 -2.63
C LEU A 138 -54.34 13.13 -3.74
N ARG A 139 -54.07 12.68 -4.96
CA ARG A 139 -55.02 12.79 -6.09
C ARG A 139 -56.26 11.93 -5.86
N LEU A 140 -56.09 10.68 -5.42
CA LEU A 140 -57.20 9.78 -5.10
C LEU A 140 -58.05 10.34 -3.94
N GLY A 141 -57.41 10.85 -2.89
CA GLY A 141 -58.12 11.51 -1.79
C GLY A 141 -58.94 12.72 -2.26
N ASN A 142 -58.37 13.57 -3.11
CA ASN A 142 -59.10 14.69 -3.71
C ASN A 142 -60.22 14.25 -4.65
N TRP A 143 -60.03 13.14 -5.38
CA TRP A 143 -61.04 12.59 -6.26
C TRP A 143 -62.22 12.02 -5.47
N ASP A 144 -61.97 11.33 -4.37
CA ASP A 144 -63.01 10.83 -3.47
C ASP A 144 -63.87 11.99 -2.90
N ILE A 145 -63.24 13.09 -2.48
CA ILE A 145 -63.96 14.30 -2.04
C ILE A 145 -64.86 14.83 -3.15
N ARG A 146 -64.34 14.99 -4.38
CA ARG A 146 -65.13 15.46 -5.52
C ARG A 146 -66.27 14.51 -5.88
N PHE A 147 -66.03 13.22 -5.83
CA PHE A 147 -67.02 12.18 -6.12
C PHE A 147 -68.20 12.24 -5.15
N ARG A 148 -67.94 12.41 -3.84
CA ARG A 148 -68.98 12.61 -2.83
C ARG A 148 -69.85 13.84 -3.13
N TRP A 149 -69.23 14.95 -3.55
CA TRP A 149 -69.97 16.15 -3.96
C TRP A 149 -70.85 15.92 -5.18
N TYR A 150 -70.37 15.19 -6.20
CA TYR A 150 -71.19 14.86 -7.36
C TYR A 150 -72.41 14.01 -7.00
N ILE A 151 -72.25 13.01 -6.14
CA ILE A 151 -73.38 12.19 -5.65
C ILE A 151 -74.39 13.05 -4.89
N ALA A 152 -73.93 13.94 -4.01
CA ALA A 152 -74.82 14.84 -3.26
C ALA A 152 -75.66 15.75 -4.17
N ILE A 153 -75.05 16.29 -5.23
CA ILE A 153 -75.77 17.13 -6.21
C ILE A 153 -76.78 16.29 -7.01
N ILE A 154 -76.38 15.11 -7.51
CA ILE A 154 -77.27 14.25 -8.30
C ILE A 154 -78.47 13.78 -7.47
N THR A 155 -78.23 13.35 -6.23
CA THR A 155 -79.31 12.92 -5.32
C THR A 155 -80.25 14.07 -4.96
N PHE A 156 -79.72 15.29 -4.79
CA PHE A 156 -80.54 16.49 -4.59
C PHE A 156 -81.44 16.77 -5.80
N VAL A 157 -80.91 16.73 -7.02
CA VAL A 157 -81.68 16.95 -8.26
C VAL A 157 -82.75 15.88 -8.45
N ILE A 158 -82.43 14.61 -8.24
CA ILE A 158 -83.40 13.51 -8.32
C ILE A 158 -84.53 13.70 -7.31
N GLY A 159 -84.21 14.05 -6.06
CA GLY A 159 -85.21 14.33 -5.03
C GLY A 159 -86.15 15.47 -5.42
N PHE A 160 -85.63 16.50 -6.07
CA PHE A 160 -86.44 17.61 -6.58
C PHE A 160 -87.37 17.18 -7.71
N ILE A 161 -86.88 16.38 -8.66
CA ILE A 161 -87.69 15.83 -9.76
C ILE A 161 -88.82 14.96 -9.22
N ILE A 162 -88.53 14.05 -8.28
CA ILE A 162 -89.54 13.18 -7.66
C ILE A 162 -90.61 14.03 -6.96
N LYS A 163 -90.20 15.02 -6.16
CA LYS A 163 -91.14 15.91 -5.48
C LYS A 163 -92.06 16.64 -6.47
N TYR A 164 -91.50 17.20 -7.54
CA TYR A 164 -92.27 17.90 -8.56
C TYR A 164 -93.28 16.99 -9.26
N PHE A 165 -92.90 15.76 -9.57
CA PHE A 165 -93.82 14.78 -10.16
C PHE A 165 -94.94 14.36 -9.20
N VAL A 166 -94.67 14.25 -7.90
CA VAL A 166 -95.69 13.90 -6.89
C VAL A 166 -96.67 15.05 -6.64
N GLU A 167 -96.22 16.31 -6.67
CA GLU A 167 -97.09 17.48 -6.45
C GLU A 167 -97.96 17.86 -7.66
N ASN A 168 -97.58 17.45 -8.87
CA ASN A 168 -98.32 17.71 -10.12
C ASN A 168 -99.18 16.53 -10.61
N GLN A 169 -99.38 15.51 -9.77
CA GLN A 169 -100.27 14.37 -10.04
C GLN A 169 -101.52 14.46 -9.15
#